data_AF-A0A1B2CU02-F1
#
_entry.id   AF-A0A1B2CU02-F1
#
_cell.length_a   1.000
_cell.length_b   1.000
_cell.length_c   1.000
_cell.angle_alpha   90.00
_cell.angle_beta   90.00
_cell.angle_gamma   90.00
#
_symmetry.space_group_name_H-M   'P 1'
#
loop_
_entity.id
_entity.type
_entity.pdbx_description
1 polymer ?
#
loop_
_entity_poly.entity_id
_entity_poly.type
_entity_poly.pdbx_seq_one_letter_code
_entity_poly.pdbx_strand_id
1 'polypeptide(L)'
;MNEHEVPDLLHAVPMVRLNPEQLEQALGFAFAAAGSDVALYEQLGHASLTFSTWEPACFEHDLYLPALLEKVGTLEIAGQRLEVHKGHLLRVLSHPPDDSAVTEFRQNILRELVSRPEYVQSFEQVYFKLRSFRALLTESALGYRIDANRRRIDILDAALAAIRGMSEGFEGATSGLARLSGFGKRLLASEGFVRLAKILELDEGLASLEARLRIGYDGQLRHFEIVRISEQVQNPFYATRWGRIFRKLVMLLRGYRFSDHEVLNAFVDEVFDGVSLELARLFQLMGDMEFYLAALRFRALSRERGLDVCLPVLRKAQLGTTLPRKILGLFNPHLLSERTGPVPCDLVEAEHTSTVVLTGPNSGGKTRVLQALSLAQLLGQGGFFVPARAAELVWANAMFLSISDQAAADQREGRLGTELLRIRRVFESMRLGAFVVLDELCSGTNPVEGEEIFRMVLELLRELHPQALISTHFLQFAARLAEDASLNGLTFLQVELDAHNLPTYQFVSGVASASLALQTAARLGVTREELLALVERHKRSARPSIPN
;
A
#
# COMPACT_ATOMS: atom_id res chain seq x y z
N MET A 1 20.80 -5.99 22.68
CA MET A 1 20.56 -5.97 21.22
C MET A 1 20.39 -4.52 20.82
N ASN A 2 21.25 -3.99 19.95
CA ASN A 2 21.18 -2.59 19.56
C ASN A 2 20.03 -2.39 18.56
N GLU A 3 18.97 -1.70 18.98
CA GLU A 3 17.85 -1.32 18.11
C GLU A 3 18.32 -0.46 16.91
N HIS A 4 19.47 0.20 17.01
CA HIS A 4 20.10 0.97 15.94
C HIS A 4 20.58 0.17 14.72
N GLU A 5 20.49 -1.17 14.75
CA GLU A 5 21.10 -2.04 13.75
C GLU A 5 20.14 -2.53 12.64
N VAL A 6 18.84 -2.26 12.74
CA VAL A 6 17.80 -2.78 11.82
C VAL A 6 17.58 -1.83 10.63
N PRO A 7 17.43 -2.34 9.38
CA PRO A 7 17.10 -1.54 8.21
C PRO A 7 15.60 -1.17 8.15
N ASP A 8 15.05 -0.68 9.26
CA ASP A 8 13.65 -0.27 9.33
C ASP A 8 13.42 1.03 8.55
N LEU A 9 12.49 1.01 7.59
CA LEU A 9 12.12 2.20 6.82
C LEU A 9 10.72 2.72 7.16
N LEU A 10 9.98 2.14 8.11
CA LEU A 10 8.65 2.64 8.47
C LEU A 10 8.63 3.54 9.70
N HIS A 11 9.69 3.57 10.51
CA HIS A 11 9.73 4.32 11.77
C HIS A 11 10.94 5.24 11.91
N ALA A 12 10.73 6.41 12.51
CA ALA A 12 11.79 7.40 12.72
C ALA A 12 12.88 6.93 13.69
N VAL A 13 12.52 6.12 14.69
CA VAL A 13 13.46 5.32 15.49
C VAL A 13 13.36 3.88 14.99
N PRO A 14 14.47 3.22 14.60
CA PRO A 14 14.39 1.87 14.06
C PRO A 14 13.81 0.87 15.08
N MET A 15 12.92 0.00 14.61
CA MET A 15 12.27 -1.03 15.43
C MET A 15 12.39 -2.41 14.79
N VAL A 16 12.57 -3.44 15.62
CA VAL A 16 12.37 -4.85 15.22
C VAL A 16 10.86 -5.14 15.29
N ARG A 17 10.21 -5.33 14.14
CA ARG A 17 8.75 -5.48 14.04
C ARG A 17 8.28 -6.92 13.87
N LEU A 18 9.20 -7.81 13.52
CA LEU A 18 8.99 -9.25 13.39
C LEU A 18 9.85 -9.97 14.42
N ASN A 19 9.41 -11.12 14.92
CA ASN A 19 10.22 -11.92 15.84
C ASN A 19 11.42 -12.52 15.08
N PRO A 20 12.66 -12.05 15.36
CA PRO A 20 13.81 -12.44 14.57
C PRO A 20 14.20 -13.91 14.79
N GLU A 21 13.99 -14.47 15.98
CA GLU A 21 14.30 -15.87 16.29
C GLU A 21 13.34 -16.83 15.57
N GLN A 22 12.05 -16.48 15.51
CA GLN A 22 11.06 -17.27 14.77
C GLN A 22 11.33 -17.23 13.26
N LEU A 23 11.68 -16.05 12.73
CA LEU A 23 12.04 -15.91 11.33
C LEU A 23 13.33 -16.65 10.99
N GLU A 24 14.34 -16.61 11.87
CA GLU A 24 15.59 -17.34 11.71
C GLU A 24 15.37 -18.85 11.65
N GLN A 25 14.56 -19.41 12.58
CA GLN A 25 14.20 -20.82 12.57
C GLN A 25 13.49 -21.21 11.26
N ALA A 26 12.48 -20.43 10.87
CA ALA A 26 11.74 -20.69 9.64
C ALA A 26 12.61 -20.54 8.38
N LEU A 27 13.56 -19.60 8.38
CA LEU A 27 14.56 -19.42 7.33
C LEU A 27 15.47 -20.64 7.24
N GLY A 28 15.95 -21.17 8.37
CA GLY A 28 16.75 -22.39 8.43
C GLY A 28 16.04 -23.59 7.81
N PHE A 29 14.76 -23.80 8.13
CA PHE A 29 13.95 -24.85 7.50
C PHE A 29 13.79 -24.65 5.99
N ALA A 30 13.49 -23.43 5.54
CA ALA A 30 13.33 -23.11 4.12
C ALA A 30 14.64 -23.27 3.33
N PHE A 31 15.76 -22.91 3.96
CA PHE A 31 17.11 -23.06 3.41
C PHE A 31 17.51 -24.53 3.26
N ALA A 32 17.21 -25.37 4.25
CA ALA A 32 17.58 -26.79 4.25
C ALA A 32 16.70 -27.67 3.35
N ALA A 33 15.37 -27.51 3.40
CA ALA A 33 14.45 -28.52 2.86
C ALA A 33 13.52 -28.03 1.73
N ALA A 34 13.59 -26.74 1.36
CA ALA A 34 12.58 -26.07 0.54
C ALA A 34 11.17 -26.18 1.17
N GLY A 35 10.76 -25.11 1.86
CA GLY A 35 9.53 -25.07 2.65
C GLY A 35 8.41 -24.26 1.98
N SER A 36 7.18 -24.42 2.45
CA SER A 36 6.05 -23.62 1.98
C SER A 36 6.22 -22.14 2.38
N ASP A 37 6.18 -21.27 1.36
CA ASP A 37 6.16 -19.80 1.39
C ASP A 37 5.25 -19.17 2.47
N VAL A 38 4.23 -19.92 2.87
CA VAL A 38 3.14 -19.50 3.75
C VAL A 38 3.64 -19.02 5.11
N ALA A 39 4.60 -19.70 5.76
CA ALA A 39 4.94 -19.36 7.14
C ALA A 39 5.79 -18.08 7.30
N LEU A 40 6.75 -17.83 6.40
CA LEU A 40 7.71 -16.72 6.54
C LEU A 40 7.12 -15.39 6.11
N TYR A 41 6.44 -15.36 4.96
CA TYR A 41 5.93 -14.12 4.40
C TYR A 41 4.63 -13.67 5.08
N GLU A 42 3.77 -14.60 5.52
CA GLU A 42 2.56 -14.25 6.27
C GLU A 42 2.87 -13.62 7.63
N GLN A 43 4.07 -13.81 8.19
CA GLN A 43 4.48 -13.11 9.41
C GLN A 43 4.47 -11.58 9.23
N LEU A 44 4.65 -11.06 8.01
CA LEU A 44 4.47 -9.63 7.72
C LEU A 44 3.05 -9.16 8.04
N GLY A 45 2.06 -10.03 7.83
CA GLY A 45 0.68 -9.81 8.26
C GLY A 45 0.52 -9.60 9.76
N HIS A 46 1.49 -10.00 10.58
CA HIS A 46 1.52 -9.86 12.04
C HIS A 46 2.59 -8.90 12.56
N ALA A 47 3.35 -8.22 11.68
CA ALA A 47 4.35 -7.24 12.09
C ALA A 47 3.75 -6.18 13.03
N SER A 48 4.49 -5.83 14.07
CA SER A 48 4.09 -4.73 14.94
C SER A 48 4.10 -3.40 14.15
N LEU A 49 3.19 -2.53 14.53
CA LEU A 49 3.07 -1.18 13.98
C LEU A 49 3.25 -0.19 15.13
N THR A 50 3.54 1.08 14.78
CA THR A 50 3.52 2.12 15.82
C THR A 50 2.12 2.28 16.38
N PHE A 51 2.04 2.89 17.56
CA PHE A 51 0.77 3.27 18.15
C PHE A 51 -0.01 4.19 17.20
N SER A 52 -1.28 3.87 17.04
CA SER A 52 -2.25 4.66 16.30
C SER A 52 -3.51 4.78 17.13
N THR A 53 -4.03 5.98 17.23
CA THR A 53 -5.34 6.26 17.83
C THR A 53 -6.48 5.98 16.87
N TRP A 54 -6.20 5.71 15.60
CA TRP A 54 -7.22 5.49 14.57
C TRP A 54 -7.69 4.05 14.61
N GLU A 55 -9.01 3.86 14.58
CA GLU A 55 -9.63 2.53 14.58
C GLU A 55 -10.10 2.21 13.15
N PRO A 56 -9.49 1.22 12.45
CA PRO A 56 -9.81 0.91 11.05
C PRO A 56 -11.29 0.66 10.77
N ALA A 57 -12.00 0.06 11.74
CA ALA A 57 -13.42 -0.21 11.65
C ALA A 57 -14.29 1.04 11.42
N CYS A 58 -13.78 2.23 11.75
CA CYS A 58 -14.50 3.50 11.58
C CYS A 58 -14.38 4.11 10.17
N PHE A 59 -13.54 3.57 9.28
CA PHE A 59 -13.31 4.20 7.97
C PHE A 59 -12.92 3.25 6.83
N GLU A 60 -12.30 2.10 7.10
CA GLU A 60 -11.70 1.24 6.08
C GLU A 60 -12.71 0.80 5.01
N HIS A 61 -13.93 0.47 5.43
CA HIS A 61 -15.02 0.07 4.56
C HIS A 61 -15.45 1.23 3.62
N ASP A 62 -15.69 2.42 4.16
CA ASP A 62 -16.11 3.61 3.40
C ASP A 62 -15.03 4.09 2.41
N LEU A 63 -13.76 3.82 2.72
CA LEU A 63 -12.64 4.16 1.85
C LEU A 63 -12.34 3.13 0.77
N TYR A 64 -12.93 1.93 0.86
CA TYR A 64 -12.62 0.80 -0.04
C TYR A 64 -11.11 0.58 -0.20
N LEU A 65 -10.35 0.63 0.90
CA LEU A 65 -8.89 0.51 0.86
C LEU A 65 -8.38 -0.73 0.11
N PRO A 66 -9.00 -1.92 0.24
CA PRO A 66 -8.60 -3.08 -0.57
C PRO A 66 -8.65 -2.82 -2.08
N ALA A 67 -9.68 -2.12 -2.57
CA ALA A 67 -9.81 -1.80 -3.99
C ALA A 67 -8.76 -0.79 -4.47
N LEU A 68 -8.28 0.11 -3.59
CA LEU A 68 -7.15 0.98 -3.88
C LEU A 68 -5.85 0.17 -3.96
N LEU A 69 -5.65 -0.78 -3.05
CA LEU A 69 -4.48 -1.65 -3.01
C LEU A 69 -4.39 -2.58 -4.21
N GLU A 70 -5.51 -3.04 -4.77
CA GLU A 70 -5.50 -3.79 -6.03
C GLU A 70 -4.90 -2.98 -7.19
N LYS A 71 -5.01 -1.64 -7.17
CA LYS A 71 -4.45 -0.79 -8.23
C LYS A 71 -2.95 -0.55 -8.06
N VAL A 72 -2.49 -0.39 -6.81
CA VAL A 72 -1.11 0.01 -6.50
C VAL A 72 -0.21 -1.16 -6.07
N GLY A 73 -0.80 -2.33 -5.81
CA GLY A 73 -0.12 -3.50 -5.27
C GLY A 73 0.59 -4.38 -6.31
N THR A 74 0.38 -4.14 -7.60
CA THR A 74 1.12 -4.79 -8.68
C THR A 74 2.22 -3.86 -9.18
N LEU A 75 3.47 -4.29 -8.99
CA LEU A 75 4.67 -3.56 -9.40
C LEU A 75 5.24 -4.15 -10.70
N GLU A 76 5.75 -3.30 -11.59
CA GLU A 76 6.46 -3.72 -12.80
C GLU A 76 7.93 -3.32 -12.67
N ILE A 77 8.79 -4.27 -12.30
CA ILE A 77 10.23 -4.05 -12.03
C ILE A 77 11.04 -5.03 -12.88
N ALA A 78 12.05 -4.52 -13.59
CA ALA A 78 12.91 -5.31 -14.48
C ALA A 78 12.13 -6.19 -15.49
N GLY A 79 10.97 -5.70 -15.97
CA GLY A 79 10.10 -6.44 -16.90
C GLY A 79 9.28 -7.58 -16.27
N GLN A 80 9.34 -7.75 -14.94
CA GLN A 80 8.54 -8.72 -14.20
C GLN A 80 7.42 -8.05 -13.41
N ARG A 81 6.27 -8.75 -13.31
CA ARG A 81 5.16 -8.35 -12.44
C ARG A 81 5.33 -8.96 -11.07
N LEU A 82 5.40 -8.12 -10.05
CA LEU A 82 5.58 -8.50 -8.66
C LEU A 82 4.38 -8.02 -7.83
N GLU A 83 3.77 -8.94 -7.08
CA GLU A 83 2.70 -8.63 -6.13
C GLU A 83 3.27 -8.31 -4.76
N VAL A 84 2.84 -7.19 -4.18
CA VAL A 84 3.16 -6.80 -2.80
C VAL A 84 2.35 -7.60 -1.78
N HIS A 85 2.77 -7.58 -0.51
CA HIS A 85 1.98 -8.11 0.60
C HIS A 85 0.79 -7.20 0.92
N LYS A 86 -0.32 -7.34 0.18
CA LYS A 86 -1.54 -6.53 0.36
C LYS A 86 -2.03 -6.43 1.80
N GLY A 87 -2.00 -7.53 2.57
CA GLY A 87 -2.39 -7.52 3.99
C GLY A 87 -1.49 -6.65 4.88
N HIS A 88 -0.18 -6.68 4.68
CA HIS A 88 0.76 -5.83 5.41
C HIS A 88 0.57 -4.37 5.04
N LEU A 89 0.51 -4.08 3.74
CA LEU A 89 0.32 -2.73 3.23
C LEU A 89 -1.01 -2.12 3.68
N LEU A 90 -2.09 -2.91 3.69
CA LEU A 90 -3.38 -2.51 4.24
C LEU A 90 -3.26 -2.11 5.71
N ARG A 91 -2.63 -2.95 6.55
CA ARG A 91 -2.41 -2.64 7.96
C ARG A 91 -1.58 -1.37 8.15
N VAL A 92 -0.50 -1.18 7.38
CA VAL A 92 0.35 0.02 7.45
C VAL A 92 -0.41 1.28 7.06
N LEU A 93 -1.27 1.22 6.04
CA LEU A 93 -2.07 2.37 5.60
C LEU A 93 -3.27 2.64 6.52
N SER A 94 -3.91 1.61 7.06
CA SER A 94 -5.07 1.75 7.96
C SER A 94 -4.67 2.06 9.41
N HIS A 95 -3.38 2.09 9.73
CA HIS A 95 -2.86 2.49 11.04
C HIS A 95 -1.85 3.63 10.88
N PRO A 96 -2.30 4.85 10.53
CA PRO A 96 -1.41 6.00 10.45
C PRO A 96 -0.77 6.25 11.82
N PRO A 97 0.50 6.66 11.85
CA PRO A 97 1.22 6.93 13.10
C PRO A 97 0.58 8.10 13.87
N ASP A 98 0.52 8.00 15.20
CA ASP A 98 0.16 9.14 16.07
C ASP A 98 1.31 10.15 16.26
N ASP A 99 2.55 9.70 16.03
CA ASP A 99 3.73 10.56 16.04
C ASP A 99 4.03 11.13 14.65
N SER A 100 4.03 12.47 14.57
CA SER A 100 4.35 13.22 13.35
C SER A 100 5.77 12.98 12.87
N ALA A 101 6.72 12.64 13.76
CA ALA A 101 8.09 12.32 13.35
C ALA A 101 8.15 11.09 12.44
N VAL A 102 7.27 10.09 12.67
CA VAL A 102 7.17 8.90 11.81
C VAL A 102 6.61 9.26 10.44
N THR A 103 5.57 10.12 10.39
CA THR A 103 5.03 10.63 9.13
C THR A 103 6.08 11.39 8.33
N GLU A 104 6.79 12.33 8.97
CA GLU A 104 7.86 13.13 8.36
C GLU A 104 9.00 12.25 7.87
N PHE A 105 9.40 11.24 8.66
CA PHE A 105 10.43 10.28 8.26
C PHE A 105 10.07 9.56 6.95
N ARG A 106 8.85 9.04 6.83
CA ARG A 106 8.36 8.38 5.61
C ARG A 106 8.29 9.35 4.42
N GLN A 107 7.78 10.57 4.65
CA GLN A 107 7.75 11.59 3.61
C GLN A 107 9.15 12.01 3.14
N ASN A 108 10.14 12.06 4.03
CA ASN A 108 11.52 12.39 3.69
C ASN A 108 12.15 11.33 2.78
N ILE A 109 11.87 10.04 3.02
CA ILE A 109 12.28 8.95 2.12
C ILE A 109 11.65 9.11 0.75
N LEU A 110 10.33 9.32 0.67
CA LEU A 110 9.65 9.54 -0.61
C LEU A 110 10.17 10.78 -1.35
N ARG A 111 10.42 11.87 -0.64
CA ARG A 111 10.96 13.10 -1.23
C ARG A 111 12.34 12.87 -1.83
N GLU A 112 13.20 12.15 -1.11
CA GLU A 112 14.55 11.82 -1.58
C GLU A 112 14.49 10.89 -2.81
N LEU A 113 13.70 9.81 -2.76
CA LEU A 113 13.46 8.92 -3.90
C LEU A 113 12.97 9.68 -5.14
N VAL A 114 12.01 10.59 -4.97
CA VAL A 114 11.50 11.40 -6.09
C VAL A 114 12.54 12.36 -6.65
N SER A 115 13.41 12.91 -5.81
CA SER A 115 14.44 13.87 -6.22
C SER A 115 15.64 13.22 -6.90
N ARG A 116 15.87 11.92 -6.69
CA ARG A 116 17.03 11.16 -7.16
C ARG A 116 16.59 9.90 -7.90
N PRO A 117 16.38 9.96 -9.23
CA PRO A 117 15.98 8.81 -10.05
C PRO A 117 16.89 7.59 -9.90
N GLU A 118 18.19 7.81 -9.67
CA GLU A 118 19.18 6.78 -9.39
C GLU A 118 18.83 5.96 -8.14
N TYR A 119 18.31 6.60 -7.08
CA TYR A 119 17.89 5.91 -5.88
C TYR A 119 16.64 5.08 -6.10
N VAL A 120 15.72 5.51 -6.98
CA VAL A 120 14.56 4.68 -7.34
C VAL A 120 15.03 3.40 -8.03
N GLN A 121 15.96 3.51 -8.98
CA GLN A 121 16.51 2.35 -9.68
C GLN A 121 17.22 1.40 -8.70
N SER A 122 18.05 1.91 -7.80
CA SER A 122 18.69 1.10 -6.76
C SER A 122 17.68 0.47 -5.80
N PHE A 123 16.61 1.18 -5.43
CA PHE A 123 15.54 0.68 -4.56
C PHE A 123 14.76 -0.47 -5.21
N GLU A 124 14.36 -0.31 -6.47
CA GLU A 124 13.72 -1.35 -7.26
C GLU A 124 14.63 -2.57 -7.45
N GLN A 125 15.93 -2.36 -7.72
CA GLN A 125 16.91 -3.44 -7.87
C GLN A 125 17.10 -4.22 -6.56
N VAL A 126 17.25 -3.54 -5.42
CA VAL A 126 17.37 -4.19 -4.11
C VAL A 126 16.10 -5.00 -3.82
N TYR A 127 14.92 -4.41 -4.00
CA TYR A 127 13.66 -5.13 -3.79
C TYR A 127 13.53 -6.35 -4.70
N PHE A 128 13.91 -6.22 -5.98
CA PHE A 128 13.92 -7.34 -6.94
C PHE A 128 14.82 -8.47 -6.46
N LYS A 129 16.04 -8.18 -5.97
CA LYS A 129 16.96 -9.19 -5.44
C LYS A 129 16.43 -9.85 -4.17
N LEU A 130 15.81 -9.09 -3.27
CA LEU A 130 15.14 -9.64 -2.08
C LEU A 130 13.95 -10.56 -2.46
N ARG A 131 13.20 -10.19 -3.50
CA ARG A 131 12.14 -11.03 -4.07
C ARG A 131 12.68 -12.31 -4.68
N SER A 132 13.81 -12.27 -5.38
CA SER A 132 14.49 -13.46 -5.88
C SER A 132 14.98 -14.35 -4.74
N PHE A 133 15.58 -13.77 -3.71
CA PHE A 133 15.99 -14.48 -2.48
C PHE A 133 14.81 -15.22 -1.85
N ARG A 134 13.67 -14.56 -1.67
CA ARG A 134 12.44 -15.21 -1.20
C ARG A 134 11.98 -16.31 -2.15
N ALA A 135 11.90 -16.06 -3.46
CA ALA A 135 11.41 -17.04 -4.42
C ALA A 135 12.23 -18.34 -4.35
N LEU A 136 13.56 -18.25 -4.28
CA LEU A 136 14.46 -19.40 -4.15
C LEU A 136 14.25 -20.18 -2.85
N LEU A 137 13.86 -19.52 -1.75
CA LEU A 137 13.49 -20.20 -0.50
C LEU A 137 12.21 -21.04 -0.61
N THR A 138 11.36 -20.75 -1.59
CA THR A 138 10.00 -21.31 -1.71
C THR A 138 9.78 -22.25 -2.88
N GLU A 139 10.59 -22.15 -3.93
CA GLU A 139 10.46 -23.02 -5.10
C GLU A 139 10.62 -24.49 -4.69
N SER A 140 9.55 -25.26 -4.95
CA SER A 140 9.54 -26.69 -4.67
C SER A 140 10.72 -27.36 -5.37
N ALA A 141 11.42 -28.22 -4.63
CA ALA A 141 12.62 -28.94 -5.06
C ALA A 141 12.45 -29.82 -6.31
N LEU A 142 11.32 -29.77 -7.03
CA LEU A 142 11.03 -30.52 -8.26
C LEU A 142 11.92 -30.11 -9.44
N GLY A 143 12.28 -28.83 -9.58
CA GLY A 143 13.24 -28.35 -10.60
C GLY A 143 14.71 -28.57 -10.21
N TYR A 144 15.01 -28.60 -8.90
CA TYR A 144 16.35 -28.74 -8.32
C TYR A 144 16.65 -30.15 -7.78
N ARG A 145 15.88 -31.20 -8.15
CA ARG A 145 16.15 -32.59 -7.71
C ARG A 145 17.56 -33.10 -8.03
N ILE A 146 18.29 -32.38 -8.89
CA ILE A 146 19.63 -32.73 -9.37
C ILE A 146 20.74 -32.05 -8.53
N ASP A 147 20.47 -30.93 -7.84
CA ASP A 147 21.49 -30.28 -6.98
C ASP A 147 20.89 -29.37 -5.88
N ALA A 148 20.69 -29.92 -4.68
CA ALA A 148 20.20 -29.16 -3.51
C ALA A 148 21.20 -28.10 -3.03
N ASN A 149 22.50 -28.28 -3.30
CA ASN A 149 23.54 -27.34 -2.89
C ASN A 149 23.55 -26.12 -3.79
N ARG A 150 23.31 -26.32 -5.09
CA ARG A 150 23.22 -25.20 -6.03
C ARG A 150 22.14 -24.20 -5.63
N ARG A 151 20.95 -24.67 -5.26
CA ARG A 151 19.86 -23.81 -4.75
C ARG A 151 20.30 -23.01 -3.52
N ARG A 152 20.97 -23.65 -2.55
CA ARG A 152 21.46 -22.99 -1.33
C ARG A 152 22.48 -21.90 -1.65
N ILE A 153 23.39 -22.16 -2.58
CA ILE A 153 24.33 -21.17 -3.09
C ILE A 153 23.58 -20.01 -3.76
N ASP A 154 22.60 -20.30 -4.63
CA ASP A 154 21.82 -19.26 -5.31
C ASP A 154 20.99 -18.40 -4.32
N ILE A 155 20.49 -19.00 -3.22
CA ILE A 155 19.83 -18.25 -2.12
C ILE A 155 20.80 -17.25 -1.51
N LEU A 156 22.01 -17.70 -1.15
CA LEU A 156 23.01 -16.85 -0.52
C LEU A 156 23.53 -15.78 -1.49
N ASP A 157 23.67 -16.11 -2.78
CA ASP A 157 24.04 -15.14 -3.82
C ASP A 157 22.98 -14.05 -3.99
N ALA A 158 21.70 -14.43 -4.07
CA ALA A 158 20.60 -13.46 -4.15
C ALA A 158 20.55 -12.52 -2.94
N ALA A 159 20.78 -13.06 -1.73
CA ALA A 159 20.89 -12.26 -0.51
C ALA A 159 22.09 -11.32 -0.55
N LEU A 160 23.27 -11.82 -0.92
CA LEU A 160 24.49 -11.01 -1.02
C LEU A 160 24.35 -9.90 -2.06
N ALA A 161 23.72 -10.18 -3.20
CA ALA A 161 23.44 -9.20 -4.24
C ALA A 161 22.52 -8.08 -3.73
N ALA A 162 21.48 -8.40 -2.95
CA ALA A 162 20.64 -7.40 -2.31
C ALA A 162 21.44 -6.54 -1.32
N ILE A 163 22.31 -7.15 -0.52
CA ILE A 163 23.14 -6.47 0.49
C ILE A 163 24.18 -5.53 -0.16
N ARG A 164 24.83 -5.97 -1.24
CA ARG A 164 25.73 -5.13 -2.04
C ARG A 164 24.97 -3.93 -2.62
N GLY A 165 23.80 -4.17 -3.20
CA GLY A 165 22.91 -3.12 -3.71
C GLY A 165 22.51 -2.10 -2.63
N MET A 166 22.22 -2.55 -1.41
CA MET A 166 21.94 -1.64 -0.28
C MET A 166 23.17 -0.80 0.11
N SER A 167 24.34 -1.41 0.20
CA SER A 167 25.60 -0.76 0.59
C SER A 167 25.96 0.40 -0.35
N GLU A 168 25.88 0.15 -1.66
CA GLU A 168 26.37 1.06 -2.71
C GLU A 168 25.28 2.01 -3.21
N GLY A 169 24.02 1.53 -3.34
CA GLY A 169 22.95 2.25 -4.03
C GLY A 169 22.41 3.49 -3.31
N PHE A 170 22.72 3.67 -2.02
CA PHE A 170 22.21 4.79 -1.20
C PHE A 170 23.32 5.58 -0.51
N GLU A 171 24.53 5.57 -1.07
CA GLU A 171 25.62 6.39 -0.56
C GLU A 171 25.29 7.88 -0.67
N GLY A 172 25.48 8.64 0.42
CA GLY A 172 25.13 10.06 0.48
C GLY A 172 23.64 10.34 0.62
N ALA A 173 22.82 9.33 0.94
CA ALA A 173 21.42 9.54 1.31
C ALA A 173 21.31 10.30 2.65
N THR A 174 20.27 11.12 2.77
CA THR A 174 20.02 12.03 3.89
C THR A 174 18.75 11.68 4.67
N SER A 175 17.84 10.90 4.07
CA SER A 175 16.65 10.36 4.71
C SER A 175 16.93 9.00 5.36
N GLY A 176 15.87 8.28 5.73
CA GLY A 176 15.98 6.89 6.21
C GLY A 176 16.61 5.91 5.21
N LEU A 177 16.73 6.26 3.93
CA LEU A 177 17.51 5.49 2.95
C LEU A 177 18.97 5.28 3.37
N ALA A 178 19.55 6.21 4.15
CA ALA A 178 20.90 6.07 4.70
C ALA A 178 21.05 4.82 5.59
N ARG A 179 19.95 4.32 6.17
CA ARG A 179 19.95 3.07 6.95
C ARG A 179 20.27 1.86 6.07
N LEU A 180 19.87 1.88 4.80
CA LEU A 180 20.18 0.78 3.87
C LEU A 180 21.67 0.71 3.60
N SER A 181 22.31 1.84 3.26
CA SER A 181 23.77 1.88 3.05
C SER A 181 24.52 1.53 4.33
N GLY A 182 24.10 2.08 5.48
CA GLY A 182 24.69 1.75 6.77
C GLY A 182 24.58 0.27 7.14
N PHE A 183 23.41 -0.33 6.93
CA PHE A 183 23.16 -1.75 7.17
C PHE A 183 23.97 -2.64 6.22
N GLY A 184 23.93 -2.36 4.91
CA GLY A 184 24.67 -3.11 3.91
C GLY A 184 26.18 -3.09 4.16
N LYS A 185 26.77 -1.92 4.43
CA LYS A 185 28.21 -1.78 4.73
C LYS A 185 28.61 -2.58 5.97
N ARG A 186 27.79 -2.56 7.03
CA ARG A 186 28.04 -3.33 8.25
C ARG A 186 27.98 -4.83 8.00
N LEU A 187 26.96 -5.29 7.28
CA LEU A 187 26.83 -6.71 6.95
C LEU A 187 28.00 -7.19 6.12
N LEU A 188 28.39 -6.47 5.06
CA LEU A 188 29.54 -6.83 4.22
C LEU A 188 30.87 -6.87 4.97
N ALA A 189 31.01 -6.10 6.05
CA ALA A 189 32.18 -6.11 6.92
C ALA A 189 32.16 -7.23 7.98
N SER A 190 31.04 -7.94 8.15
CA SER A 190 30.92 -9.01 9.15
C SER A 190 31.69 -10.25 8.73
N GLU A 191 32.21 -11.00 9.72
CA GLU A 191 33.00 -12.20 9.44
C GLU A 191 32.20 -13.26 8.66
N GLY A 192 30.91 -13.42 8.98
CA GLY A 192 30.01 -14.34 8.28
C GLY A 192 29.85 -14.00 6.79
N PHE A 193 29.62 -12.72 6.45
CA PHE A 193 29.46 -12.30 5.06
C PHE A 193 30.78 -12.22 4.28
N VAL A 194 31.92 -11.93 4.93
CA VAL A 194 33.24 -12.03 4.30
C VAL A 194 33.55 -13.48 3.92
N ARG A 195 33.21 -14.44 4.79
CA ARG A 195 33.32 -15.87 4.48
C ARG A 195 32.39 -16.25 3.34
N LEU A 196 31.14 -15.78 3.36
CA LEU A 196 30.18 -16.02 2.28
C LEU A 196 30.66 -15.51 0.92
N ALA A 197 31.13 -14.26 0.85
CA ALA A 197 31.60 -13.66 -0.39
C ALA A 197 32.77 -14.45 -0.99
N LYS A 198 33.73 -14.88 -0.16
CA LYS A 198 34.84 -15.74 -0.58
C LYS A 198 34.38 -17.08 -1.15
N ILE A 199 33.30 -17.65 -0.62
CA ILE A 199 32.74 -18.93 -1.10
C ILE A 199 32.12 -18.77 -2.47
N LEU A 200 31.34 -17.72 -2.66
CA LEU A 200 30.71 -17.43 -3.95
C LEU A 200 31.76 -17.13 -5.02
N GLU A 201 32.82 -16.39 -4.69
CA GLU A 201 33.97 -16.19 -5.59
C GLU A 201 34.70 -17.51 -5.94
N LEU A 202 34.75 -18.48 -5.02
CA LEU A 202 35.33 -19.80 -5.27
C LEU A 202 34.41 -20.68 -6.15
N ASP A 203 33.08 -20.56 -6.02
CA ASP A 203 32.09 -21.24 -6.87
C ASP A 203 32.14 -20.72 -8.31
N GLU A 204 32.20 -19.40 -8.51
CA GLU A 204 32.35 -18.77 -9.83
C GLU A 204 33.67 -19.19 -10.53
N GLY A 205 34.68 -19.60 -9.77
CA GLY A 205 35.97 -20.10 -10.25
C GLY A 205 36.04 -21.61 -10.57
N LEU A 206 34.91 -22.35 -10.50
CA LEU A 206 34.89 -23.79 -10.75
C LEU A 206 35.02 -24.13 -12.25
N ALA A 207 35.68 -25.26 -12.52
CA ALA A 207 35.91 -25.75 -13.88
C ALA A 207 34.65 -26.41 -14.46
N SER A 208 34.24 -26.02 -15.68
CA SER A 208 33.11 -26.62 -16.39
C SER A 208 33.57 -27.71 -17.37
N LEU A 209 32.86 -28.84 -17.40
CA LEU A 209 33.09 -30.00 -18.27
C LEU A 209 31.89 -30.22 -19.19
N GLU A 210 32.07 -30.06 -20.49
CA GLU A 210 31.07 -30.39 -21.49
C GLU A 210 31.40 -31.75 -22.13
N ALA A 211 30.49 -32.72 -22.05
CA ALA A 211 30.70 -34.07 -22.58
C ALA A 211 29.51 -34.53 -23.43
N ARG A 212 29.82 -35.25 -24.52
CA ARG A 212 28.84 -35.86 -25.43
C ARG A 212 28.82 -37.37 -25.21
N LEU A 213 27.66 -37.90 -24.85
CA LEU A 213 27.43 -39.35 -24.68
C LEU A 213 26.56 -39.91 -25.81
N ARG A 214 26.86 -41.14 -26.25
CA ARG A 214 25.91 -42.01 -26.97
C ARG A 214 25.72 -43.31 -26.20
N ILE A 215 24.47 -43.59 -25.84
CA ILE A 215 24.05 -44.80 -25.13
C ILE A 215 23.28 -45.69 -26.10
N GLY A 216 23.62 -46.98 -26.15
CA GLY A 216 22.91 -47.98 -26.93
C GLY A 216 21.55 -48.33 -26.34
N TYR A 217 20.68 -48.98 -27.10
CA TYR A 217 19.36 -49.43 -26.63
C TYR A 217 19.45 -50.49 -25.51
N ASP A 218 20.62 -51.10 -25.35
CA ASP A 218 21.02 -52.03 -24.31
C ASP A 218 21.48 -51.32 -23.01
N GLY A 219 21.43 -49.98 -22.98
CA GLY A 219 21.93 -49.16 -21.88
C GLY A 219 23.45 -49.08 -21.80
N GLN A 220 24.19 -49.70 -22.72
CA GLN A 220 25.65 -49.66 -22.71
C GLN A 220 26.19 -48.37 -23.35
N LEU A 221 27.20 -47.80 -22.71
CA LEU A 221 27.85 -46.57 -23.14
C LEU A 221 28.73 -46.85 -24.36
N ARG A 222 28.34 -46.37 -25.54
CA ARG A 222 29.05 -46.65 -26.80
C ARG A 222 30.03 -45.56 -27.19
N HIS A 223 29.82 -44.34 -26.72
CA HIS A 223 30.71 -43.22 -27.00
C HIS A 223 30.69 -42.21 -25.87
N PHE A 224 31.87 -41.78 -25.45
CA PHE A 224 32.11 -40.71 -24.48
C PHE A 224 33.19 -39.79 -25.03
N GLU A 225 32.82 -38.55 -25.31
CA GLU A 225 33.76 -37.54 -25.80
C GLU A 225 33.64 -36.29 -24.92
N ILE A 226 34.77 -35.84 -24.37
CA ILE A 226 34.83 -34.57 -23.65
C ILE A 226 35.04 -33.48 -24.69
N VAL A 227 34.03 -32.63 -24.90
CA VAL A 227 34.00 -31.60 -25.94
C VAL A 227 34.85 -30.41 -25.53
N ARG A 228 34.80 -30.02 -24.25
CA ARG A 228 35.59 -28.91 -23.72
C ARG A 228 35.81 -29.06 -22.22
N ILE A 229 37.02 -28.73 -21.77
CA ILE A 229 37.37 -28.57 -20.35
C ILE A 229 37.86 -27.14 -20.18
N SER A 230 37.20 -26.37 -19.33
CA SER A 230 37.65 -25.03 -18.95
C SER A 230 38.13 -25.05 -17.49
N GLU A 231 39.42 -25.29 -17.26
CA GLU A 231 40.05 -25.24 -15.93
C GLU A 231 40.79 -23.90 -15.75
N GLN A 232 40.48 -23.13 -14.70
CA GLN A 232 41.28 -21.94 -14.33
C GLN A 232 42.48 -22.37 -13.47
N VAL A 233 43.69 -22.19 -14.03
CA VAL A 233 44.97 -22.62 -13.43
C VAL A 233 45.39 -21.76 -12.22
N GLN A 234 44.69 -20.65 -11.95
CA GLN A 234 44.95 -19.77 -10.80
C GLN A 234 44.24 -20.21 -9.50
N ASN A 235 43.49 -21.31 -9.49
CA ASN A 235 42.85 -21.84 -8.29
C ASN A 235 43.91 -22.36 -7.28
N PRO A 236 43.95 -21.88 -6.02
CA PRO A 236 44.90 -22.32 -4.99
C PRO A 236 44.85 -23.82 -4.65
N PHE A 237 43.75 -24.50 -5.02
CA PHE A 237 43.56 -25.94 -4.85
C PHE A 237 43.80 -26.75 -6.13
N TYR A 238 44.36 -26.13 -7.18
CA TYR A 238 44.73 -26.81 -8.42
C TYR A 238 45.73 -27.94 -8.15
N ALA A 239 45.25 -29.18 -8.22
CA ALA A 239 46.08 -30.37 -8.16
C ALA A 239 46.17 -31.00 -9.56
N THR A 240 47.40 -31.19 -10.03
CA THR A 240 47.69 -31.93 -11.27
C THR A 240 47.02 -33.31 -11.24
N ARG A 241 46.69 -33.86 -12.42
CA ARG A 241 45.98 -35.16 -12.53
C ARG A 241 46.60 -36.26 -11.65
N TRP A 242 47.93 -36.28 -11.53
CA TRP A 242 48.67 -37.19 -10.67
C TRP A 242 48.57 -36.85 -9.17
N GLY A 243 48.54 -35.57 -8.80
CA GLY A 243 48.36 -35.13 -7.42
C GLY A 243 46.98 -35.47 -6.84
N ARG A 244 45.92 -35.46 -7.66
CA ARG A 244 44.55 -35.88 -7.26
C ARG A 244 44.47 -37.38 -6.96
N ILE A 245 45.09 -38.20 -7.80
CA ILE A 245 45.13 -39.66 -7.63
C ILE A 245 45.92 -40.01 -6.37
N PHE A 246 47.06 -39.37 -6.14
CA PHE A 246 47.90 -39.63 -4.96
C PHE A 246 47.23 -39.19 -3.66
N ARG A 247 46.56 -38.03 -3.62
CA ARG A 247 45.79 -37.58 -2.45
C ARG A 247 44.60 -38.50 -2.15
N LYS A 248 43.85 -38.95 -3.17
CA LYS A 248 42.77 -39.94 -2.98
C LYS A 248 43.30 -41.27 -2.44
N LEU A 249 44.45 -41.74 -2.91
CA LEU A 249 45.07 -42.99 -2.42
C LEU A 249 45.53 -42.86 -0.94
N VAL A 250 46.15 -41.74 -0.58
CA VAL A 250 46.61 -41.45 0.79
C VAL A 250 45.43 -41.26 1.76
N MET A 251 44.35 -40.63 1.31
CA MET A 251 43.13 -40.45 2.12
C MET A 251 42.37 -41.77 2.31
N LEU A 252 42.33 -42.64 1.30
CA LEU A 252 41.75 -43.99 1.39
C LEU A 252 42.49 -44.88 2.39
N LEU A 253 43.83 -44.75 2.44
CA LEU A 253 44.69 -45.46 3.40
C LEU A 253 44.59 -44.94 4.84
N ARG A 254 44.05 -43.72 5.05
CA ARG A 254 43.88 -43.10 6.38
C ARG A 254 42.44 -43.19 6.94
N GLY A 255 41.52 -43.88 6.26
CA GLY A 255 40.18 -44.16 6.78
C GLY A 255 39.20 -42.97 6.77
N TYR A 256 39.55 -41.85 6.14
CA TYR A 256 38.63 -40.72 5.98
C TYR A 256 37.74 -40.94 4.75
N ARG A 257 36.47 -41.27 4.98
CA ARG A 257 35.41 -41.21 3.96
C ARG A 257 34.59 -39.94 4.21
N PHE A 258 35.01 -38.83 3.63
CA PHE A 258 34.11 -37.71 3.38
C PHE A 258 33.86 -37.67 1.87
N SER A 259 32.60 -37.61 1.46
CA SER A 259 32.29 -37.26 0.07
C SER A 259 32.51 -35.75 -0.13
N ASP A 260 32.97 -35.31 -1.30
CA ASP A 260 33.19 -33.88 -1.60
C ASP A 260 31.92 -33.03 -1.34
N HIS A 261 30.74 -33.66 -1.34
CA HIS A 261 29.45 -33.04 -1.05
C HIS A 261 29.20 -32.82 0.45
N GLU A 262 29.68 -33.68 1.34
CA GLU A 262 29.50 -33.53 2.79
C GLU A 262 30.30 -32.34 3.35
N VAL A 263 31.50 -32.11 2.81
CA VAL A 263 32.35 -30.97 3.21
C VAL A 263 31.73 -29.66 2.74
N LEU A 264 31.22 -29.62 1.51
CA LEU A 264 30.55 -28.43 0.98
C LEU A 264 29.26 -28.13 1.77
N ASN A 265 28.49 -29.15 2.14
CA ASN A 265 27.28 -28.98 2.95
C ASN A 265 27.59 -28.37 4.32
N ALA A 266 28.53 -28.97 5.06
CA ALA A 266 28.90 -28.50 6.39
C ALA A 266 29.41 -27.04 6.35
N PHE A 267 30.11 -26.67 5.27
CA PHE A 267 30.64 -25.32 5.12
C PHE A 267 29.56 -24.30 4.74
N VAL A 268 28.63 -24.66 3.84
CA VAL A 268 27.47 -23.84 3.50
C VAL A 268 26.56 -23.64 4.72
N ASP A 269 26.38 -24.68 5.54
CA ASP A 269 25.63 -24.60 6.80
C ASP A 269 26.33 -23.67 7.81
N GLU A 270 27.64 -23.82 8.02
CA GLU A 270 28.41 -22.94 8.92
C GLU A 270 28.30 -21.45 8.52
N VAL A 271 28.35 -21.18 7.21
CA VAL A 271 28.24 -19.81 6.69
C VAL A 271 26.84 -19.27 6.86
N PHE A 272 25.83 -20.08 6.56
CA PHE A 272 24.43 -19.71 6.74
C PHE A 272 24.11 -19.42 8.21
N ASP A 273 24.53 -20.27 9.14
CA ASP A 273 24.34 -20.08 10.58
C ASP A 273 24.99 -18.78 11.09
N GLY A 274 26.10 -18.37 10.45
CA GLY A 274 26.78 -17.11 10.76
C GLY A 274 26.04 -15.85 10.27
N VAL A 275 25.05 -15.97 9.38
CA VAL A 275 24.34 -14.83 8.77
C VAL A 275 22.81 -14.92 8.86
N SER A 276 22.25 -16.04 9.31
CA SER A 276 20.83 -16.38 9.30
C SER A 276 19.96 -15.33 10.00
N LEU A 277 20.37 -14.86 11.17
CA LEU A 277 19.67 -13.82 11.91
C LEU A 277 19.58 -12.48 11.14
N GLU A 278 20.65 -12.11 10.44
CA GLU A 278 20.68 -10.87 9.66
C GLU A 278 19.87 -11.01 8.36
N LEU A 279 19.91 -12.19 7.74
CA LEU A 279 19.07 -12.51 6.59
C LEU A 279 17.57 -12.52 6.96
N ALA A 280 17.23 -12.97 8.16
CA ALA A 280 15.85 -12.92 8.66
C ALA A 280 15.32 -11.47 8.74
N ARG A 281 16.17 -10.49 9.09
CA ARG A 281 15.78 -9.07 9.12
C ARG A 281 15.45 -8.49 7.74
N LEU A 282 15.93 -9.10 6.66
CA LEU A 282 15.60 -8.67 5.30
C LEU A 282 14.11 -8.82 4.98
N PHE A 283 13.39 -9.73 5.65
CA PHE A 283 11.94 -9.89 5.46
C PHE A 283 11.16 -8.66 5.90
N GLN A 284 11.53 -8.05 7.03
CA GLN A 284 10.94 -6.79 7.46
C GLN A 284 11.19 -5.70 6.42
N LEU A 285 12.44 -5.59 5.96
CA LEU A 285 12.81 -4.61 4.94
C LEU A 285 12.00 -4.80 3.66
N MET A 286 11.76 -6.03 3.19
CA MET A 286 10.90 -6.27 2.02
C MET A 286 9.52 -5.61 2.20
N GLY A 287 8.86 -5.83 3.35
CA GLY A 287 7.57 -5.22 3.64
C GLY A 287 7.62 -3.69 3.73
N ASP A 288 8.70 -3.15 4.31
CA ASP A 288 8.92 -1.70 4.37
C ASP A 288 9.06 -1.09 2.97
N MET A 289 9.82 -1.74 2.08
CA MET A 289 10.04 -1.28 0.71
C MET A 289 8.75 -1.25 -0.10
N GLU A 290 7.83 -2.20 0.12
CA GLU A 290 6.55 -2.26 -0.58
C GLU A 290 5.66 -1.05 -0.34
N PHE A 291 5.73 -0.44 0.86
CA PHE A 291 5.04 0.81 1.13
C PHE A 291 5.51 1.92 0.19
N TYR A 292 6.83 2.08 0.02
CA TYR A 292 7.41 3.11 -0.84
C TYR A 292 7.22 2.83 -2.32
N LEU A 293 7.33 1.56 -2.74
CA LEU A 293 7.08 1.16 -4.13
C LEU A 293 5.61 1.36 -4.50
N ALA A 294 4.67 1.03 -3.61
CA ALA A 294 3.25 1.31 -3.82
C ALA A 294 2.98 2.82 -3.93
N ALA A 295 3.66 3.66 -3.14
CA ALA A 295 3.59 5.12 -3.25
C ALA A 295 4.07 5.63 -4.61
N LEU A 296 5.23 5.13 -5.07
CA LEU A 296 5.77 5.47 -6.39
C LEU A 296 4.83 4.99 -7.51
N ARG A 297 4.25 3.80 -7.37
CA ARG A 297 3.25 3.27 -8.31
C ARG A 297 1.99 4.13 -8.36
N PHE A 298 1.48 4.54 -7.20
CA PHE A 298 0.33 5.44 -7.12
C PHE A 298 0.60 6.79 -7.82
N ARG A 299 1.79 7.35 -7.63
CA ARG A 299 2.24 8.56 -8.33
C ARG A 299 2.32 8.36 -9.84
N ALA A 300 2.88 7.25 -10.30
CA ALA A 300 2.99 6.92 -11.73
C ALA A 300 1.60 6.77 -12.38
N LEU A 301 0.71 5.98 -11.77
CA LEU A 301 -0.67 5.77 -12.24
C LEU A 301 -1.47 7.08 -12.33
N SER A 302 -1.29 7.98 -11.36
CA SER A 302 -1.96 9.28 -11.37
C SER A 302 -1.47 10.13 -12.55
N ARG A 303 -0.16 10.13 -12.81
CA ARG A 303 0.45 10.87 -13.92
C ARG A 303 0.08 10.35 -15.30
N GLU A 304 -0.11 9.04 -15.45
CA GLU A 304 -0.66 8.44 -16.67
C GLU A 304 -2.04 9.02 -17.04
N ARG A 305 -2.78 9.52 -16.04
CA ARG A 305 -4.08 10.21 -16.21
C ARG A 305 -3.97 11.74 -16.24
N GLY A 306 -2.75 12.29 -16.30
CA GLY A 306 -2.54 13.75 -16.28
C GLY A 306 -2.82 14.40 -14.92
N LEU A 307 -2.78 13.63 -13.84
CA LEU A 307 -3.02 14.09 -12.47
C LEU A 307 -1.73 14.09 -11.67
N ASP A 308 -1.60 15.05 -10.75
CA ASP A 308 -0.46 15.14 -9.85
C ASP A 308 -0.82 14.70 -8.44
N VAL A 309 0.17 14.15 -7.75
CA VAL A 309 0.12 13.82 -6.33
C VAL A 309 1.22 14.58 -5.59
N CYS A 310 1.01 14.85 -4.30
CA CYS A 310 1.98 15.57 -3.48
C CYS A 310 2.18 14.87 -2.13
N LEU A 311 3.28 15.21 -1.45
CA LEU A 311 3.45 14.93 -0.03
C LEU A 311 2.82 16.11 0.72
N PRO A 312 1.79 15.89 1.54
CA PRO A 312 1.06 16.97 2.17
C PRO A 312 1.86 17.60 3.31
N VAL A 313 1.61 18.89 3.54
CA VAL A 313 2.06 19.55 4.77
C VAL A 313 1.03 19.29 5.86
N LEU A 314 1.44 18.64 6.95
CA LEU A 314 0.60 18.40 8.11
C LEU A 314 0.84 19.45 9.18
N ARG A 315 -0.23 20.01 9.73
CA ARG A 315 -0.19 21.00 10.80
C ARG A 315 -0.95 20.49 12.01
N LYS A 316 -0.38 20.62 13.21
CA LYS A 316 -1.12 20.37 14.46
C LYS A 316 -1.85 21.64 14.86
N ALA A 317 -3.18 21.60 14.94
CA ALA A 317 -3.96 22.69 15.51
C ALA A 317 -3.80 22.69 17.03
N GLN A 318 -3.56 23.86 17.62
CA GLN A 318 -3.77 24.04 19.06
C GLN A 318 -5.27 24.22 19.31
N LEU A 319 -5.73 23.80 20.49
CA LEU A 319 -7.13 23.98 20.88
C LEU A 319 -7.49 25.47 20.80
N GLY A 320 -8.55 25.81 20.05
CA GLY A 320 -8.96 27.20 19.83
C GLY A 320 -8.21 27.94 18.72
N THR A 321 -7.33 27.27 17.95
CA THR A 321 -6.69 27.86 16.75
C THR A 321 -7.33 27.35 15.47
N THR A 322 -7.56 28.28 14.54
CA THR A 322 -8.04 27.99 13.18
C THR A 322 -6.83 27.91 12.26
N LEU A 323 -6.61 26.75 11.65
CA LEU A 323 -5.64 26.63 10.55
C LEU A 323 -6.41 26.68 9.23
N PRO A 324 -5.84 27.20 8.13
CA PRO A 324 -6.47 27.04 6.82
C PRO A 324 -6.34 25.59 6.36
N ARG A 325 -7.35 25.08 5.64
CA ARG A 325 -7.22 23.86 4.82
C ARG A 325 -7.07 24.29 3.38
N LYS A 326 -6.03 23.82 2.70
CA LYS A 326 -5.81 24.14 1.30
C LYS A 326 -5.41 22.91 0.54
N ILE A 327 -6.30 22.40 -0.28
CA ILE A 327 -6.07 21.22 -1.11
C ILE A 327 -6.40 21.60 -2.54
N LEU A 328 -5.41 21.50 -3.41
CA LEU A 328 -5.54 21.86 -4.81
C LEU A 328 -5.46 20.60 -5.67
N GLY A 329 -6.35 20.50 -6.65
CA GLY A 329 -6.45 19.40 -7.59
C GLY A 329 -6.78 18.07 -6.93
N LEU A 330 -7.60 18.07 -5.87
CA LEU A 330 -8.05 16.88 -5.18
C LEU A 330 -8.86 15.99 -6.12
N PHE A 331 -8.51 14.72 -6.22
CA PHE A 331 -9.23 13.74 -7.01
C PHE A 331 -9.48 12.44 -6.22
N ASN A 332 -10.43 11.62 -6.67
CA ASN A 332 -10.70 10.33 -6.05
C ASN A 332 -9.92 9.20 -6.76
N PRO A 333 -8.94 8.53 -6.09
CA PRO A 333 -8.15 7.45 -6.66
C PRO A 333 -8.95 6.27 -7.24
N HIS A 334 -10.16 6.01 -6.72
CA HIS A 334 -10.98 4.90 -7.21
C HIS A 334 -11.42 5.09 -8.66
N LEU A 335 -11.50 6.33 -9.12
CA LEU A 335 -11.88 6.69 -10.48
C LEU A 335 -10.72 6.61 -11.48
N LEU A 336 -9.48 6.31 -11.03
CA LEU A 336 -8.31 6.18 -11.90
C LEU A 336 -8.42 5.03 -12.91
N SER A 337 -9.32 4.07 -12.71
CA SER A 337 -9.54 2.99 -13.68
C SER A 337 -10.74 3.23 -14.59
N GLU A 338 -11.56 4.24 -14.28
CA GLU A 338 -12.75 4.57 -15.06
C GLU A 338 -12.38 5.21 -16.40
N ARG A 339 -13.23 5.02 -17.42
CA ARG A 339 -12.99 5.56 -18.76
C ARG A 339 -12.94 7.08 -18.80
N THR A 340 -13.80 7.73 -18.02
CA THR A 340 -13.86 9.20 -17.93
C THR A 340 -12.76 9.78 -17.03
N GLY A 341 -12.17 8.96 -16.15
CA GLY A 341 -11.24 9.42 -15.12
C GLY A 341 -11.90 10.33 -14.06
N PRO A 342 -11.16 10.73 -13.02
CA PRO A 342 -11.63 11.72 -12.06
C PRO A 342 -11.50 13.14 -12.61
N VAL A 343 -12.42 14.01 -12.19
CA VAL A 343 -12.30 15.47 -12.35
C VAL A 343 -11.71 16.04 -11.06
N PRO A 344 -10.53 16.69 -11.10
CA PRO A 344 -9.90 17.26 -9.91
C PRO A 344 -10.64 18.52 -9.46
N CYS A 345 -10.69 18.77 -8.14
CA CYS A 345 -11.32 19.95 -7.54
C CYS A 345 -10.40 20.65 -6.55
N ASP A 346 -10.56 21.97 -6.40
CA ASP A 346 -9.86 22.74 -5.38
C ASP A 346 -10.77 22.93 -4.15
N LEU A 347 -10.25 22.65 -2.95
CA LEU A 347 -10.91 22.89 -1.67
C LEU A 347 -10.03 23.82 -0.84
N VAL A 348 -10.53 25.03 -0.60
CA VAL A 348 -9.82 26.06 0.17
C VAL A 348 -10.77 26.57 1.24
N GLU A 349 -10.44 26.27 2.49
CA GLU A 349 -11.18 26.70 3.67
C GLU A 349 -10.30 27.66 4.46
N ALA A 350 -10.81 28.87 4.74
CA ALA A 350 -10.09 29.90 5.47
C ALA A 350 -9.85 29.51 6.94
N GLU A 351 -10.76 28.73 7.54
CA GLU A 351 -10.73 28.33 8.95
C GLU A 351 -11.20 26.89 9.16
N HIS A 352 -10.32 26.05 9.72
CA HIS A 352 -10.54 24.61 9.88
C HIS A 352 -11.40 24.22 11.09
N THR A 353 -11.55 25.05 12.11
CA THR A 353 -12.47 24.73 13.24
C THR A 353 -13.94 24.92 12.86
N SER A 354 -14.27 24.65 11.59
CA SER A 354 -15.59 24.76 11.05
C SER A 354 -16.13 23.41 10.58
N THR A 355 -17.40 23.17 10.87
CA THR A 355 -18.13 22.08 10.24
C THR A 355 -18.51 22.53 8.84
N VAL A 356 -18.02 21.82 7.83
CA VAL A 356 -18.32 22.10 6.43
C VAL A 356 -19.60 21.37 6.02
N VAL A 357 -20.60 22.11 5.60
CA VAL A 357 -21.86 21.57 5.07
C VAL A 357 -21.84 21.64 3.55
N LEU A 358 -21.83 20.48 2.90
CA LEU A 358 -21.83 20.32 1.45
C LEU A 358 -23.26 20.15 0.93
N THR A 359 -23.64 21.00 -0.03
CA THR A 359 -24.95 20.99 -0.67
C THR A 359 -24.85 20.88 -2.19
N GLY A 360 -25.93 20.44 -2.83
CA GLY A 360 -26.00 20.30 -4.30
C GLY A 360 -26.56 18.96 -4.76
N PRO A 361 -26.66 18.72 -6.08
CA PRO A 361 -27.24 17.51 -6.65
C PRO A 361 -26.44 16.25 -6.26
N ASN A 362 -27.10 15.09 -6.20
CA ASN A 362 -26.44 13.81 -5.90
C ASN A 362 -25.43 13.39 -6.97
N SER A 363 -25.72 13.73 -8.23
CA SER A 363 -24.78 13.60 -9.35
C SER A 363 -23.62 14.60 -9.32
N GLY A 364 -23.56 15.51 -8.35
CA GLY A 364 -22.56 16.57 -8.24
C GLY A 364 -21.22 16.14 -7.65
N GLY A 365 -21.05 14.87 -7.28
CA GLY A 365 -19.76 14.33 -6.82
C GLY A 365 -19.45 14.54 -5.33
N LYS A 366 -20.44 14.98 -4.51
CA LYS A 366 -20.28 15.20 -3.06
C LYS A 366 -19.62 14.02 -2.34
N THR A 367 -20.23 12.82 -2.43
CA THR A 367 -19.72 11.56 -1.89
C THR A 367 -18.28 11.26 -2.35
N ARG A 368 -17.98 11.52 -3.63
CA ARG A 368 -16.66 11.22 -4.21
C ARG A 368 -15.59 12.17 -3.69
N VAL A 369 -15.91 13.43 -3.47
CA VAL A 369 -15.01 14.42 -2.86
C VAL A 369 -14.81 14.15 -1.38
N LEU A 370 -15.87 13.80 -0.64
CA LEU A 370 -15.76 13.37 0.76
C LEU A 370 -14.82 12.17 0.91
N GLN A 371 -14.97 11.16 0.05
CA GLN A 371 -14.09 9.99 0.01
C GLN A 371 -12.65 10.38 -0.39
N ALA A 372 -12.46 11.26 -1.38
CA ALA A 372 -11.15 11.72 -1.82
C ALA A 372 -10.40 12.46 -0.70
N LEU A 373 -11.09 13.36 0.00
CA LEU A 373 -10.54 14.11 1.12
C LEU A 373 -10.15 13.19 2.28
N SER A 374 -11.00 12.21 2.58
CA SER A 374 -10.74 11.21 3.63
C SER A 374 -9.53 10.34 3.29
N LEU A 375 -9.39 9.92 2.03
CA LEU A 375 -8.18 9.24 1.55
C LEU A 375 -6.94 10.14 1.65
N ALA A 376 -7.05 11.42 1.28
CA ALA A 376 -5.95 12.36 1.42
C ALA A 376 -5.51 12.52 2.88
N GLN A 377 -6.45 12.58 3.82
CA GLN A 377 -6.16 12.65 5.26
C GLN A 377 -5.44 11.38 5.75
N LEU A 378 -5.97 10.19 5.43
CA LEU A 378 -5.38 8.91 5.82
C LEU A 378 -3.97 8.72 5.24
N LEU A 379 -3.84 8.86 3.91
CA LEU A 379 -2.57 8.69 3.20
C LEU A 379 -1.53 9.73 3.66
N GLY A 380 -1.97 10.96 3.88
CA GLY A 380 -1.12 12.06 4.32
C GLY A 380 -0.51 11.80 5.70
N GLN A 381 -1.33 11.49 6.70
CA GLN A 381 -0.84 11.13 8.04
C GLN A 381 -0.04 9.82 8.04
N GLY A 382 -0.36 8.88 7.13
CA GLY A 382 0.42 7.67 6.90
C GLY A 382 1.84 7.91 6.34
N GLY A 383 2.14 9.12 5.87
CA GLY A 383 3.43 9.48 5.25
C GLY A 383 3.52 9.11 3.77
N PHE A 384 2.37 8.96 3.11
CA PHE A 384 2.22 8.58 1.71
C PHE A 384 1.91 9.80 0.82
N PHE A 385 1.92 9.64 -0.51
CA PHE A 385 1.40 10.66 -1.42
C PHE A 385 -0.12 10.80 -1.29
N VAL A 386 -0.64 12.02 -1.40
CA VAL A 386 -2.08 12.28 -1.43
C VAL A 386 -2.57 12.59 -2.84
N PRO A 387 -3.85 12.31 -3.18
CA PRO A 387 -4.42 12.54 -4.50
C PRO A 387 -4.72 14.02 -4.77
N ALA A 388 -3.71 14.86 -4.71
CA ALA A 388 -3.79 16.30 -4.92
C ALA A 388 -2.45 16.84 -5.42
N ARG A 389 -2.45 17.90 -6.23
CA ARG A 389 -1.21 18.57 -6.65
C ARG A 389 -0.54 19.35 -5.51
N ALA A 390 -1.32 19.81 -4.54
CA ALA A 390 -0.84 20.44 -3.32
C ALA A 390 -1.87 20.23 -2.19
N ALA A 391 -1.40 19.97 -0.97
CA ALA A 391 -2.28 19.74 0.17
C ALA A 391 -1.65 20.23 1.48
N GLU A 392 -2.41 21.05 2.20
CA GLU A 392 -2.19 21.43 3.59
C GLU A 392 -3.32 20.81 4.41
N LEU A 393 -2.96 19.85 5.26
CA LEU A 393 -3.87 19.04 6.07
C LEU A 393 -3.65 19.34 7.55
N VAL A 394 -4.71 19.23 8.34
CA VAL A 394 -4.62 19.36 9.80
C VAL A 394 -4.56 17.97 10.41
N TRP A 395 -3.65 17.79 11.36
CA TRP A 395 -3.48 16.55 12.09
C TRP A 395 -4.78 16.16 12.80
N ALA A 396 -5.23 14.93 12.57
CA ALA A 396 -6.43 14.38 13.17
C ALA A 396 -6.09 13.21 14.10
N ASN A 397 -6.69 13.23 15.28
CA ASN A 397 -6.46 12.24 16.34
C ASN A 397 -7.31 10.98 16.18
N ALA A 398 -8.30 11.00 15.31
CA ALA A 398 -9.14 9.88 14.94
C ALA A 398 -9.80 10.19 13.59
N MET A 399 -10.30 9.17 12.90
CA MET A 399 -11.13 9.32 11.72
C MET A 399 -12.42 8.53 11.89
N PHE A 400 -13.53 9.18 11.58
CA PHE A 400 -14.84 8.55 11.49
C PHE A 400 -15.46 8.88 10.15
N LEU A 401 -15.78 7.87 9.37
CA LEU A 401 -16.46 8.03 8.10
C LEU A 401 -17.81 7.34 8.12
N SER A 402 -18.70 7.91 7.33
CA SER A 402 -20.01 7.36 7.14
C SER A 402 -20.51 7.81 5.79
N ILE A 403 -20.07 7.09 4.75
CA ILE A 403 -20.26 7.43 3.34
C ILE A 403 -21.14 6.37 2.66
N SER A 404 -20.91 5.10 2.97
CA SER A 404 -21.61 3.98 2.37
C SER A 404 -22.86 3.62 3.19
N ASP A 405 -24.01 3.58 2.54
CA ASP A 405 -25.28 3.19 3.15
C ASP A 405 -25.30 1.67 3.40
N GLN A 406 -24.97 1.25 4.63
CA GLN A 406 -25.24 -0.10 5.09
C GLN A 406 -26.58 -0.14 5.83
N ALA A 407 -27.67 -0.25 5.08
CA ALA A 407 -28.87 -0.86 5.62
C ALA A 407 -28.60 -2.36 5.79
N ALA A 408 -28.28 -2.81 7.01
CA ALA A 408 -28.26 -4.24 7.28
C ALA A 408 -29.67 -4.79 7.02
N ALA A 409 -29.77 -5.91 6.30
CA ALA A 409 -31.04 -6.49 5.86
C ALA A 409 -31.96 -6.96 7.01
N ASP A 410 -31.50 -6.89 8.27
CA ASP A 410 -32.16 -7.43 9.47
C ASP A 410 -32.31 -6.38 10.59
N GLN A 411 -32.74 -5.15 10.25
CA GLN A 411 -32.95 -4.10 11.25
C GLN A 411 -34.43 -4.00 11.65
N ARG A 412 -34.70 -4.29 12.93
CA ARG A 412 -36.03 -4.15 13.56
C ARG A 412 -36.40 -2.68 13.78
N GLU A 413 -35.41 -1.80 13.76
CA GLU A 413 -35.48 -0.40 14.20
C GLU A 413 -35.83 0.59 13.07
N GLY A 414 -35.91 0.13 11.82
CA GLY A 414 -36.17 0.97 10.65
C GLY A 414 -35.05 1.98 10.34
N ARG A 415 -35.23 2.78 9.28
CA ARG A 415 -34.19 3.70 8.74
C ARG A 415 -33.72 4.76 9.75
N LEU A 416 -34.65 5.30 10.52
CA LEU A 416 -34.33 6.29 11.56
C LEU A 416 -33.49 5.66 12.68
N GLY A 417 -33.82 4.44 13.11
CA GLY A 417 -33.05 3.72 14.11
C GLY A 417 -31.63 3.40 13.63
N THR A 418 -31.47 3.01 12.36
CA THR A 418 -30.15 2.85 11.72
C THR A 418 -29.31 4.11 11.86
N GLU A 419 -29.91 5.26 11.54
CA GLU A 419 -29.24 6.54 11.52
C GLU A 419 -28.85 7.00 12.93
N LEU A 420 -29.73 6.81 13.93
CA LEU A 420 -29.42 7.12 15.33
C LEU A 420 -28.30 6.23 15.89
N LEU A 421 -28.26 4.94 15.51
CA LEU A 421 -27.16 4.04 15.88
C LEU A 421 -25.85 4.45 15.21
N ARG A 422 -25.90 4.88 13.95
CA ARG A 422 -24.75 5.43 13.22
C ARG A 422 -24.22 6.69 13.93
N ILE A 423 -25.09 7.65 14.26
CA ILE A 423 -24.74 8.87 15.01
C ILE A 423 -24.14 8.52 16.37
N ARG A 424 -24.77 7.61 17.12
CA ARG A 424 -24.26 7.15 18.42
C ARG A 424 -22.83 6.61 18.31
N ARG A 425 -22.54 5.75 17.33
CA ARG A 425 -21.18 5.21 17.11
C ARG A 425 -20.16 6.30 16.83
N VAL A 426 -20.56 7.36 16.10
CA VAL A 426 -19.69 8.53 15.87
C VAL A 426 -19.26 9.10 17.22
N PHE A 427 -20.21 9.44 18.09
CA PHE A 427 -19.93 10.11 19.36
C PHE A 427 -19.32 9.21 20.43
N GLU A 428 -19.55 7.89 20.38
CA GLU A 428 -18.87 6.92 21.26
C GLU A 428 -17.36 6.80 20.96
N SER A 429 -16.97 7.00 19.71
CA SER A 429 -15.58 6.82 19.23
C SER A 429 -14.84 8.16 19.02
N MET A 430 -15.57 9.28 19.00
CA MET A 430 -15.01 10.58 18.69
C MET A 430 -14.03 11.04 19.77
N ARG A 431 -12.89 11.56 19.35
CA ARG A 431 -11.90 12.23 20.19
C ARG A 431 -11.79 13.70 19.78
N LEU A 432 -11.29 14.54 20.70
CA LEU A 432 -10.99 15.94 20.37
C LEU A 432 -10.05 16.02 19.16
N GLY A 433 -10.40 16.85 18.18
CA GLY A 433 -9.65 16.97 16.93
C GLY A 433 -9.78 15.77 15.99
N ALA A 434 -10.87 15.00 16.08
CA ALA A 434 -11.19 13.95 15.10
C ALA A 434 -11.53 14.52 13.72
N PHE A 435 -11.30 13.73 12.67
CA PHE A 435 -11.78 13.95 11.32
C PHE A 435 -13.07 13.16 11.10
N VAL A 436 -14.16 13.86 10.77
CA VAL A 436 -15.50 13.29 10.74
C VAL A 436 -16.14 13.58 9.39
N VAL A 437 -16.66 12.54 8.74
CA VAL A 437 -17.40 12.65 7.49
C VAL A 437 -18.75 11.97 7.62
N LEU A 438 -19.82 12.73 7.39
CA LEU A 438 -21.19 12.26 7.40
C LEU A 438 -21.83 12.55 6.04
N ASP A 439 -21.93 11.54 5.18
CA ASP A 439 -22.60 11.68 3.89
C ASP A 439 -24.11 11.47 4.05
N GLU A 440 -24.89 12.38 3.46
CA GLU A 440 -26.35 12.37 3.42
C GLU A 440 -27.01 12.12 4.78
N LEU A 441 -26.55 12.85 5.81
CA LEU A 441 -27.07 12.73 7.18
C LEU A 441 -28.60 12.89 7.20
N CYS A 442 -29.28 11.88 7.74
CA CYS A 442 -30.73 11.76 7.86
C CYS A 442 -31.53 11.69 6.54
N SER A 443 -30.94 11.28 5.42
CA SER A 443 -31.66 11.18 4.13
C SER A 443 -32.74 10.10 4.04
N GLY A 444 -32.68 9.09 4.90
CA GLY A 444 -33.63 7.99 4.92
C GLY A 444 -34.92 8.22 5.72
N THR A 445 -35.09 9.37 6.38
CA THR A 445 -36.20 9.63 7.34
C THR A 445 -37.13 10.78 6.91
N ASN A 446 -38.17 11.04 7.70
CA ASN A 446 -39.04 12.20 7.56
C ASN A 446 -38.21 13.50 7.62
N PRO A 447 -38.34 14.43 6.65
CA PRO A 447 -37.55 15.66 6.63
C PRO A 447 -37.59 16.45 7.94
N VAL A 448 -38.73 16.55 8.61
CA VAL A 448 -38.83 17.31 9.88
C VAL A 448 -37.97 16.66 10.98
N GLU A 449 -38.09 15.36 11.16
CA GLU A 449 -37.29 14.60 12.13
C GLU A 449 -35.80 14.63 11.76
N GLY A 450 -35.50 14.53 10.46
CA GLY A 450 -34.14 14.59 9.95
C GLY A 450 -33.47 15.93 10.21
N GLU A 451 -34.19 17.05 10.04
CA GLU A 451 -33.69 18.39 10.35
C GLU A 451 -33.41 18.58 11.85
N GLU A 452 -34.29 18.08 12.73
CA GLU A 452 -34.09 18.14 14.19
C GLU A 452 -32.83 17.36 14.61
N ILE A 453 -32.64 16.16 14.08
CA ILE A 453 -31.47 15.32 14.37
C ILE A 453 -30.21 15.96 13.80
N PHE A 454 -30.26 16.48 12.58
CA PHE A 454 -29.11 17.15 11.96
C PHE A 454 -28.66 18.34 12.82
N ARG A 455 -29.60 19.18 13.28
CA ARG A 455 -29.28 20.30 14.17
C ARG A 455 -28.63 19.83 15.47
N MET A 456 -29.18 18.80 16.12
CA MET A 456 -28.60 18.20 17.32
C MET A 456 -27.17 17.72 17.08
N VAL A 457 -26.90 17.06 15.96
CA VAL A 457 -25.55 16.61 15.60
C VAL A 457 -24.61 17.79 15.43
N LEU A 458 -25.01 18.87 14.75
CA LEU A 458 -24.19 20.08 14.61
C LEU A 458 -23.83 20.71 15.96
N GLU A 459 -24.81 20.81 16.86
CA GLU A 459 -24.61 21.35 18.22
C GLU A 459 -23.61 20.50 19.00
N LEU A 460 -23.73 19.17 18.96
CA LEU A 460 -22.82 18.25 19.64
C LEU A 460 -21.41 18.23 19.02
N LEU A 461 -21.30 18.30 17.69
CA LEU A 461 -20.00 18.39 17.02
C LEU A 461 -19.26 19.65 17.46
N ARG A 462 -19.96 20.78 17.62
CA ARG A 462 -19.35 22.03 18.08
C ARG A 462 -18.64 21.87 19.42
N GLU A 463 -19.19 21.10 20.35
CA GLU A 463 -18.58 20.87 21.67
C GLU A 463 -17.27 20.07 21.62
N LEU A 464 -17.04 19.31 20.53
CA LEU A 464 -15.84 18.47 20.35
C LEU A 464 -14.81 19.08 19.40
N HIS A 465 -15.15 20.19 18.75
CA HIS A 465 -14.33 20.89 17.74
C HIS A 465 -13.64 19.96 16.72
N PRO A 466 -14.37 19.00 16.08
CA PRO A 466 -13.79 18.13 15.09
C PRO A 466 -13.60 18.86 13.76
N GLN A 467 -12.82 18.22 12.91
CA GLN A 467 -12.75 18.47 11.49
C GLN A 467 -13.94 17.79 10.81
N ALA A 468 -15.12 18.42 10.79
CA ALA A 468 -16.34 17.78 10.27
C ALA A 468 -16.69 18.22 8.85
N LEU A 469 -17.01 17.24 7.99
CA LEU A 469 -17.65 17.47 6.70
C LEU A 469 -18.96 16.69 6.63
N ILE A 470 -20.05 17.38 6.31
CA ILE A 470 -21.38 16.80 6.29
C ILE A 470 -22.03 17.13 4.96
N SER A 471 -22.52 16.14 4.23
CA SER A 471 -23.34 16.42 3.04
C SER A 471 -24.84 16.36 3.39
N THR A 472 -25.62 17.19 2.72
CA THR A 472 -27.07 17.19 2.88
C THR A 472 -27.80 17.48 1.57
N HIS A 473 -29.01 16.95 1.47
CA HIS A 473 -29.98 17.25 0.42
C HIS A 473 -31.14 18.12 0.94
N PHE A 474 -31.17 18.44 2.25
CA PHE A 474 -32.13 19.34 2.87
C PHE A 474 -31.76 20.81 2.58
N LEU A 475 -31.93 21.25 1.33
CA LEU A 475 -31.47 22.57 0.88
C LEU A 475 -32.10 23.74 1.64
N GLN A 476 -33.41 23.67 1.92
CA GLN A 476 -34.12 24.71 2.68
C GLN A 476 -33.65 24.78 4.13
N PHE A 477 -33.30 23.64 4.72
CA PHE A 477 -32.72 23.59 6.06
C PHE A 477 -31.31 24.15 6.07
N ALA A 478 -30.45 23.76 5.12
CA ALA A 478 -29.10 24.29 4.98
C ALA A 478 -29.10 25.82 4.78
N ALA A 479 -30.06 26.35 4.01
CA ALA A 479 -30.22 27.81 3.84
C ALA A 479 -30.57 28.50 5.16
N ARG A 480 -31.51 27.95 5.94
CA ARG A 480 -31.85 28.45 7.28
C ARG A 480 -30.66 28.36 8.24
N LEU A 481 -29.88 27.29 8.20
CA LEU A 481 -28.68 27.14 9.02
C LEU A 481 -27.60 28.17 8.67
N ALA A 482 -27.42 28.50 7.39
CA ALA A 482 -26.45 29.49 6.95
C ALA A 482 -26.78 30.92 7.43
N GLU A 483 -28.05 31.20 7.71
CA GLU A 483 -28.52 32.47 8.28
C GLU A 483 -28.59 32.46 9.82
N ASP A 484 -28.44 31.29 10.44
CA ASP A 484 -28.60 31.10 11.88
C ASP A 484 -27.33 31.48 12.65
N ALA A 485 -27.27 32.73 13.13
CA ALA A 485 -26.15 33.24 13.91
C ALA A 485 -25.91 32.53 15.26
N SER A 486 -26.81 31.65 15.72
CA SER A 486 -26.59 30.83 16.92
C SER A 486 -25.60 29.67 16.66
N LEU A 487 -25.42 29.30 15.39
CA LEU A 487 -24.54 28.23 14.93
C LEU A 487 -23.32 28.82 14.22
N ASN A 488 -22.44 29.45 15.00
CA ASN A 488 -21.15 29.94 14.51
C ASN A 488 -20.21 28.78 14.14
N GLY A 489 -19.27 29.03 13.24
CA GLY A 489 -18.27 28.04 12.81
C GLY A 489 -18.81 27.01 11.82
N LEU A 490 -19.85 27.35 11.05
CA LEU A 490 -20.29 26.55 9.91
C LEU A 490 -19.80 27.18 8.60
N THR A 491 -19.22 26.35 7.73
CA THR A 491 -18.86 26.75 6.37
C THR A 491 -19.78 26.02 5.40
N PHE A 492 -20.40 26.74 4.48
CA PHE A 492 -21.28 26.14 3.48
C PHE A 492 -20.61 26.16 2.12
N LEU A 493 -20.54 24.99 1.49
CA LEU A 493 -20.13 24.83 0.10
C LEU A 493 -21.25 24.21 -0.71
N GLN A 494 -21.34 24.62 -1.97
CA GLN A 494 -22.24 24.05 -2.96
C GLN A 494 -21.46 23.55 -4.16
N VAL A 495 -21.98 22.50 -4.79
CA VAL A 495 -21.51 22.06 -6.11
C VAL A 495 -21.76 23.19 -7.12
N GLU A 496 -20.72 23.62 -7.80
CA GLU A 496 -20.81 24.58 -8.89
C GLU A 496 -21.48 23.94 -10.12
N LEU A 497 -22.36 24.71 -10.76
CA LEU A 497 -23.05 24.34 -11.98
C LEU A 497 -22.64 25.25 -13.12
N ASP A 498 -22.50 24.69 -14.31
CA ASP A 498 -22.22 25.45 -15.53
C ASP A 498 -23.46 26.19 -16.07
N ALA A 499 -23.31 26.88 -17.20
CA ALA A 499 -24.38 27.60 -17.87
C ALA A 499 -25.57 26.71 -18.33
N HIS A 500 -25.38 25.39 -18.34
CA HIS A 500 -26.39 24.38 -18.69
C HIS A 500 -26.95 23.65 -17.46
N ASN A 501 -26.62 24.13 -16.25
CA ASN A 501 -26.95 23.49 -14.97
C ASN A 501 -26.36 22.08 -14.80
N LEU A 502 -25.24 21.78 -15.47
CA LEU A 502 -24.50 20.55 -15.27
C LEU A 502 -23.43 20.75 -14.19
N PRO A 503 -23.21 19.76 -13.29
CA PRO A 503 -22.15 19.84 -12.30
C PRO A 503 -20.77 19.98 -12.94
N THR A 504 -20.02 21.00 -12.52
CA THR A 504 -18.59 21.15 -12.90
C THR A 504 -17.67 20.30 -12.03
N TYR A 505 -18.22 19.72 -10.95
CA TYR A 505 -17.52 19.03 -9.87
C TYR A 505 -16.58 19.91 -9.05
N GLN A 506 -16.65 21.24 -9.23
CA GLN A 506 -16.04 22.21 -8.32
C GLN A 506 -16.99 22.59 -7.18
N PHE A 507 -16.43 23.15 -6.12
CA PHE A 507 -17.17 23.56 -4.94
C PHE A 507 -16.92 25.05 -4.68
N VAL A 508 -18.00 25.80 -4.50
CA VAL A 508 -17.96 27.24 -4.25
C VAL A 508 -18.72 27.55 -2.97
N SER A 509 -18.38 28.68 -2.34
CA SER A 509 -19.06 29.13 -1.12
C SER A 509 -20.57 29.33 -1.36
N GLY A 510 -21.37 28.92 -0.38
CA GLY A 510 -22.82 29.12 -0.36
C GLY A 510 -23.62 27.83 -0.26
N VAL A 511 -24.95 27.99 -0.35
CA VAL A 511 -25.93 26.91 -0.25
C VAL A 511 -26.64 26.77 -1.60
N ALA A 512 -26.78 25.54 -2.07
CA ALA A 512 -27.51 25.25 -3.30
C ALA A 512 -28.98 25.67 -3.16
N SER A 513 -29.48 26.46 -4.11
CA SER A 513 -30.81 27.07 -4.08
C SER A 513 -31.93 26.18 -4.63
N ALA A 514 -31.61 25.20 -5.49
CA ALA A 514 -32.61 24.33 -6.12
C ALA A 514 -32.10 22.91 -6.40
N SER A 515 -33.00 21.94 -6.31
CA SER A 515 -32.75 20.56 -6.74
C SER A 515 -32.84 20.44 -8.27
N LEU A 516 -31.85 19.78 -8.89
CA LEU A 516 -31.81 19.52 -10.34
C LEU A 516 -32.74 18.38 -10.78
N ALA A 517 -33.63 17.89 -9.92
CA ALA A 517 -34.47 16.73 -10.22
C ALA A 517 -35.34 16.92 -11.47
N LEU A 518 -35.99 18.07 -11.62
CA LEU A 518 -36.86 18.36 -12.78
C LEU A 518 -36.07 18.45 -14.10
N GLN A 519 -34.89 19.06 -14.06
CA GLN A 519 -34.01 19.17 -15.23
C GLN A 519 -33.40 17.82 -15.60
N THR A 520 -33.07 17.00 -14.59
CA THR A 520 -32.62 15.62 -14.79
C THR A 520 -33.71 14.77 -15.41
N ALA A 521 -34.95 14.89 -14.94
CA ALA A 521 -36.10 14.21 -15.51
C ALA A 521 -36.33 14.62 -16.98
N ALA A 522 -36.23 15.93 -17.29
CA ALA A 522 -36.33 16.41 -18.67
C ALA A 522 -35.23 15.84 -19.57
N ARG A 523 -33.96 15.81 -19.10
CA ARG A 523 -32.84 15.23 -19.85
C ARG A 523 -33.00 13.73 -20.11
N LEU A 524 -33.58 13.00 -19.16
CA LEU A 524 -33.82 11.56 -19.28
C LEU A 524 -35.06 11.22 -20.11
N GLY A 525 -35.78 12.22 -20.64
CA GLY A 525 -37.04 11.99 -21.35
C GLY A 525 -38.17 11.52 -20.44
N VAL A 526 -38.09 11.86 -19.15
CA VAL A 526 -39.06 11.52 -18.11
C VAL A 526 -39.88 12.76 -17.76
N THR A 527 -40.37 13.46 -18.79
CA THR A 527 -41.34 14.54 -18.59
C THR A 527 -42.76 13.98 -18.54
N ARG A 528 -43.67 14.73 -17.91
CA ARG A 528 -45.09 14.37 -17.88
C ARG A 528 -45.66 14.18 -19.29
N GLU A 529 -45.25 15.01 -20.24
CA GLU A 529 -45.72 14.94 -21.63
C GLU A 529 -45.25 13.66 -22.33
N GLU A 530 -43.97 13.30 -22.20
CA GLU A 530 -43.42 12.08 -22.80
C GLU A 530 -44.00 10.81 -22.17
N LEU A 531 -44.12 10.79 -20.83
CA LEU A 531 -44.76 9.69 -20.12
C LEU A 531 -46.23 9.54 -20.51
N LEU A 532 -46.96 10.66 -20.68
CA LEU A 532 -48.34 10.63 -21.19
C LEU A 532 -48.40 10.11 -22.63
N ALA A 533 -47.47 10.51 -23.50
CA ALA A 533 -47.41 10.00 -24.87
C ALA A 533 -47.18 8.48 -24.90
N LEU A 534 -46.32 7.95 -24.03
CA LEU A 534 -46.11 6.50 -23.85
C LEU A 534 -47.38 5.80 -23.36
N VAL A 535 -48.06 6.37 -22.36
CA VAL A 535 -49.35 5.85 -21.85
C VAL A 535 -50.41 5.81 -22.96
N GLU A 536 -50.54 6.88 -23.75
CA GLU A 536 -51.50 6.94 -24.86
C GLU A 536 -51.15 5.95 -25.98
N ARG A 537 -49.86 5.72 -26.26
CA ARG A 537 -49.42 4.68 -27.19
C ARG A 537 -49.84 3.29 -26.73
N HIS A 538 -49.65 2.96 -25.43
CA HIS A 538 -50.08 1.69 -24.85
C HIS A 538 -51.61 1.51 -24.89
N LYS A 539 -52.38 2.57 -24.61
CA LYS A 539 -53.84 2.54 -24.73
C LYS A 539 -54.30 2.27 -26.16
N ARG A 540 -53.62 2.82 -27.18
CA ARG A 540 -53.95 2.58 -28.59
C ARG A 540 -53.63 1.15 -29.03
N SER A 541 -52.51 0.58 -28.58
CA SER A 541 -52.16 -0.82 -28.88
C SER A 541 -53.04 -1.85 -28.16
N ALA A 542 -53.69 -1.47 -27.06
CA ALA A 542 -54.58 -2.34 -26.28
C ALA A 542 -56.05 -2.32 -26.78
N ARG A 543 -56.41 -1.47 -27.75
CA ARG A 543 -57.74 -1.50 -28.36
C ARG A 543 -57.80 -2.67 -29.35
N PRO A 544 -58.73 -3.63 -29.20
CA PRO A 544 -58.88 -4.70 -30.20
C PRO A 544 -59.22 -4.07 -31.55
N SER A 545 -58.53 -4.49 -32.60
CA SER A 545 -58.98 -4.25 -33.97
C SER A 545 -60.35 -4.92 -34.11
N ILE A 546 -61.42 -4.13 -34.10
CA ILE A 546 -62.74 -4.63 -34.48
C ILE A 546 -62.61 -5.00 -35.96
N PRO A 547 -62.75 -6.28 -36.33
CA PRO A 547 -62.80 -6.65 -37.74
C PRO A 547 -64.12 -6.10 -38.30
N ASN A 548 -64.03 -5.34 -39.40
CA ASN A 548 -65.19 -4.92 -40.18
C ASN A 548 -65.88 -6.13 -40.84
#